data_AF-A0A940I391-F1
#
_entry.id   AF-A0A940I391-F1
#
_cell.length_a   1.000
_cell.length_b   1.000
_cell.length_c   1.000
_cell.angle_alpha   90.00
_cell.angle_beta   90.00
_cell.angle_gamma   90.00
#
_symmetry.space_group_name_H-M   'P 1'
#
loop_
_entity.id
_entity.type
_entity.pdbx_description
1 polymer ?
#
loop_
_entity_poly.entity_id
_entity_poly.type
_entity_poly.pdbx_seq_one_letter_code
_entity_poly.pdbx_strand_id
1 'polypeptide(L)'
;MLLHVCCAPDLVPAYFHLKNVEKVFFYNPNIHPKEEYDKRLFEVEKLSKKWNFKIIDSKYEPEVFFEYIKGTENFGENSTRCDKCIFIRLFKTALKAKEIGENEIATTLTSSPRKNLDKINKIGKTVEKETGIKYIETRFRKGIEYQKALKYNKEENIYRQNYCGCIFSLRETEKLKQKRLLERQKKLNRLGLEKFTLDPEIFIVDKETFELIYKDFCEFIELIKPKTLITEKTIAKKLNLKNGWNKLKKYNLKVKILDKNEIRRLRSVVDVRSF
;
A
#
# COMPACT_ATOMS: atom_id res chain seq x y z
N MET A 1 -22.24 -6.96 17.01
CA MET A 1 -20.80 -7.31 16.92
C MET A 1 -19.98 -6.03 16.77
N LEU A 2 -18.77 -5.97 17.33
CA LEU A 2 -17.79 -4.90 17.09
C LEU A 2 -16.69 -5.34 16.11
N LEU A 3 -16.49 -4.61 15.00
CA LEU A 3 -15.45 -4.93 14.02
C LEU A 3 -14.17 -4.12 14.26
N HIS A 4 -13.05 -4.78 14.58
CA HIS A 4 -11.74 -4.13 14.58
C HIS A 4 -11.31 -3.76 13.14
N VAL A 5 -10.91 -2.50 12.94
CA VAL A 5 -10.50 -1.98 11.64
C VAL A 5 -9.06 -1.49 11.67
N CYS A 6 -8.24 -1.95 10.72
CA CYS A 6 -6.85 -1.54 10.59
C CYS A 6 -6.59 -0.40 9.60
N CYS A 7 -7.46 -0.25 8.60
CA CYS A 7 -7.38 0.75 7.54
C CYS A 7 -8.61 0.63 6.63
N ALA A 8 -8.95 1.70 5.90
CA ALA A 8 -10.04 1.71 4.92
C ALA A 8 -9.98 0.59 3.87
N PRO A 9 -8.84 0.31 3.19
CA PRO A 9 -8.82 -0.71 2.13
C PRO A 9 -9.07 -2.15 2.61
N ASP A 10 -8.77 -2.45 3.89
CA ASP A 10 -9.07 -3.74 4.51
C ASP A 10 -10.51 -3.78 5.09
N LEU A 11 -11.12 -2.62 5.39
CA LEU A 11 -12.52 -2.50 5.80
C LEU A 11 -13.48 -2.76 4.62
N VAL A 12 -13.16 -2.26 3.42
CA VAL A 12 -14.01 -2.46 2.23
C VAL A 12 -14.41 -3.93 2.03
N PRO A 13 -13.48 -4.90 1.91
CA PRO A 13 -13.86 -6.29 1.76
C PRO A 13 -14.64 -6.84 2.96
N ALA A 14 -14.32 -6.45 4.19
CA ALA A 14 -15.09 -6.86 5.36
C ALA A 14 -16.55 -6.39 5.27
N TYR A 15 -16.78 -5.15 4.84
CA TYR A 15 -18.11 -4.59 4.63
C TYR A 15 -18.91 -5.39 3.60
N PHE A 16 -18.32 -5.68 2.43
CA PHE A 16 -19.00 -6.48 1.39
C PHE A 16 -19.34 -7.92 1.82
N HIS A 17 -18.53 -8.53 2.70
CA HIS A 17 -18.82 -9.88 3.20
C HIS A 17 -19.87 -9.89 4.32
N LEU A 18 -19.75 -8.96 5.28
CA LEU A 18 -20.64 -8.90 6.44
C LEU A 18 -22.01 -8.32 6.10
N LYS A 19 -22.12 -7.54 5.00
CA LYS A 19 -23.31 -6.82 4.52
C LYS A 19 -23.85 -5.74 5.45
N ASN A 20 -23.78 -5.94 6.77
CA ASN A 20 -24.24 -5.02 7.81
C ASN A 20 -23.12 -4.78 8.84
N VAL A 21 -22.28 -3.78 8.60
CA VAL A 21 -21.32 -3.29 9.60
C VAL A 21 -21.93 -2.06 10.26
N GLU A 22 -22.30 -2.19 11.53
CA GLU A 22 -22.91 -1.07 12.28
C GLU A 22 -21.91 -0.30 13.14
N LYS A 23 -20.95 -1.02 13.76
CA LYS A 23 -19.97 -0.46 14.69
C LYS A 23 -18.57 -0.95 14.36
N VAL A 24 -17.64 -0.02 14.20
CA VAL A 24 -16.22 -0.33 13.97
C VAL A 24 -15.35 0.28 15.06
N PHE A 25 -14.24 -0.38 15.37
CA PHE A 25 -13.23 0.11 16.31
C PHE A 25 -11.89 0.27 15.60
N PHE A 26 -11.46 1.52 15.43
CA PHE A 26 -10.19 1.85 14.77
C PHE A 26 -9.04 1.94 15.78
N TYR A 27 -8.69 0.83 16.42
CA TYR A 27 -7.62 0.80 17.43
C TYR A 27 -6.33 0.18 16.89
N ASN A 28 -5.34 1.05 16.69
CA ASN A 28 -4.12 0.71 15.95
C ASN A 28 -2.88 1.41 16.54
N PRO A 29 -2.48 1.08 17.79
CA PRO A 29 -1.34 1.73 18.46
C PRO A 29 -0.02 1.49 17.70
N ASN A 30 0.01 0.47 16.85
CA ASN A 30 1.19 0.18 16.03
C ASN A 30 1.39 1.15 14.86
N ILE A 31 0.41 1.99 14.48
CA ILE A 31 0.57 2.85 13.29
C ILE A 31 1.51 4.01 13.62
N HIS A 32 2.55 4.13 12.81
CA HIS A 32 3.57 5.15 12.94
C HIS A 32 4.10 5.52 11.54
N PRO A 33 4.42 6.80 11.26
CA PRO A 33 4.30 7.94 12.17
C PRO A 33 2.85 8.41 12.35
N LYS A 34 2.63 9.42 13.18
CA LYS A 34 1.30 9.95 13.52
C LYS A 34 0.49 10.33 12.28
N GLU A 35 1.16 10.90 11.28
CA GLU A 35 0.54 11.33 10.02
C GLU A 35 -0.05 10.15 9.24
N GLU A 36 0.54 8.95 9.34
CA GLU A 36 -0.04 7.74 8.74
C GLU A 36 -1.29 7.28 9.49
N TYR A 37 -1.32 7.41 10.83
CA TYR A 37 -2.49 7.10 11.63
C TYR A 37 -3.65 8.01 11.23
N ASP A 38 -3.41 9.32 11.18
CA ASP A 38 -4.43 10.31 10.83
C ASP A 38 -4.96 10.10 9.42
N LYS A 39 -4.08 9.82 8.44
CA LYS A 39 -4.49 9.48 7.06
C LYS A 39 -5.38 8.25 7.01
N ARG A 40 -5.02 7.18 7.73
CA ARG A 40 -5.81 5.94 7.73
C ARG A 40 -7.16 6.11 8.43
N LEU A 41 -7.20 6.87 9.53
CA LEU A 41 -8.43 7.18 10.25
C LEU A 41 -9.38 8.01 9.36
N PHE A 42 -8.86 9.07 8.73
CA PHE A 42 -9.63 9.93 7.83
C PHE A 42 -10.32 9.15 6.71
N GLU A 43 -9.65 8.16 6.13
CA GLU A 43 -10.24 7.32 5.08
C GLU A 43 -11.32 6.38 5.63
N VAL A 44 -11.20 5.93 6.87
CA VAL A 44 -12.27 5.15 7.55
C VAL A 44 -13.46 6.06 7.86
N GLU A 45 -13.25 7.31 8.26
CA GLU A 45 -14.31 8.30 8.49
C GLU A 45 -15.10 8.63 7.22
N LYS A 46 -14.42 8.73 6.07
CA LYS A 46 -15.10 8.86 4.77
C LYS A 46 -16.05 7.70 4.51
N LEU A 47 -15.58 6.47 4.74
CA LEU A 47 -16.41 5.27 4.59
C LEU A 47 -17.56 5.25 5.62
N SER A 48 -17.31 5.69 6.84
CA SER A 48 -18.34 5.78 7.90
C SER A 48 -19.50 6.66 7.47
N LYS A 49 -19.21 7.85 6.93
CA LYS A 49 -20.24 8.76 6.39
C LYS A 49 -20.98 8.15 5.21
N LYS A 50 -20.27 7.45 4.31
CA LYS A 50 -20.85 6.88 3.09
C LYS A 50 -21.72 5.65 3.34
N TRP A 51 -21.36 4.82 4.31
CA TRP A 51 -22.00 3.55 4.62
C TRP A 51 -22.81 3.55 5.91
N ASN A 52 -22.88 4.71 6.58
CA ASN A 52 -23.66 4.95 7.79
C ASN A 52 -23.36 3.96 8.93
N PHE A 53 -22.08 3.75 9.22
CA PHE A 53 -21.63 2.98 10.38
C PHE A 53 -20.98 3.88 11.43
N LYS A 54 -21.09 3.51 12.71
CA LYS A 54 -20.49 4.23 13.83
C LYS A 54 -19.03 3.82 14.03
N ILE A 55 -18.14 4.80 14.12
CA ILE A 55 -16.79 4.60 14.62
C ILE A 55 -16.82 4.74 16.14
N ILE A 56 -16.32 3.74 16.86
CA ILE A 56 -16.14 3.78 18.30
C ILE A 56 -14.80 4.45 18.59
N ASP A 57 -14.84 5.50 19.41
CA ASP A 57 -13.68 6.32 19.73
C ASP A 57 -12.56 5.50 20.37
N SER A 58 -11.32 5.83 19.99
CA SER A 58 -10.11 5.22 20.53
C SER A 58 -9.00 6.25 20.60
N LYS A 59 -8.13 6.14 21.61
CA LYS A 59 -6.96 7.00 21.74
C LYS A 59 -5.83 6.51 20.83
N TYR A 60 -5.00 7.44 20.37
CA TYR A 60 -3.74 7.12 19.70
C TYR A 60 -2.64 6.95 20.76
N GLU A 61 -2.35 5.69 21.12
CA GLU A 61 -1.45 5.31 22.22
C GLU A 61 -0.28 4.45 21.71
N PRO A 62 0.67 5.00 20.93
CA PRO A 62 1.77 4.23 20.36
C PRO A 62 2.71 3.60 21.40
N GLU A 63 2.84 4.21 22.58
CA GLU A 63 3.61 3.72 23.72
C GLU A 63 3.20 2.31 24.14
N VAL A 64 1.89 2.02 24.13
CA VAL A 64 1.32 0.70 24.45
C VAL A 64 1.85 -0.36 23.49
N PHE A 65 2.01 -0.01 22.22
CA PHE A 65 2.59 -0.93 21.24
C PHE A 65 4.08 -1.18 21.53
N PHE A 66 4.86 -0.12 21.74
CA PHE A 66 6.31 -0.23 21.98
C PHE A 66 6.64 -1.02 23.24
N GLU A 67 5.90 -0.80 24.32
CA GLU A 67 6.06 -1.56 25.56
C GLU A 67 5.77 -3.05 25.33
N TYR A 68 4.65 -3.37 24.66
CA TYR A 68 4.21 -4.75 24.48
C TYR A 68 5.18 -5.57 23.60
N ILE A 69 5.81 -4.93 22.60
CA ILE A 69 6.75 -5.61 21.70
C ILE A 69 8.20 -5.62 22.20
N LYS A 70 8.50 -5.07 23.39
CA LYS A 70 9.86 -4.99 23.92
C LYS A 70 10.59 -6.33 23.83
N GLY A 71 11.83 -6.30 23.36
CA GLY A 71 12.66 -7.48 23.11
C GLY A 71 12.37 -8.23 21.80
N THR A 72 11.43 -7.77 20.98
CA THR A 72 11.11 -8.37 19.66
C THR A 72 11.23 -7.39 18.50
N GLU A 73 11.82 -6.21 18.73
CA GLU A 73 11.94 -5.10 17.79
C GLU A 73 12.62 -5.51 16.48
N ASN A 74 13.68 -6.31 16.61
CA ASN A 74 14.52 -6.76 15.51
C ASN A 74 13.92 -7.94 14.73
N PHE A 75 12.80 -8.51 15.17
CA PHE A 75 12.19 -9.65 14.48
C PHE A 75 11.39 -9.15 13.28
N GLY A 76 11.53 -9.75 12.11
CA GLY A 76 10.87 -9.28 10.88
C GLY A 76 9.34 -9.38 10.86
N GLU A 77 8.72 -8.98 9.75
CA GLU A 77 7.29 -9.25 9.46
C GLU A 77 6.90 -10.73 9.68
N ASN A 78 5.65 -10.96 10.11
CA ASN A 78 5.08 -12.29 10.44
C ASN A 78 5.74 -13.06 11.60
N SER A 79 6.68 -12.44 12.32
CA SER A 79 7.30 -12.98 13.54
C SER A 79 6.42 -12.80 14.79
N THR A 80 6.93 -13.22 15.95
CA THR A 80 6.33 -13.00 17.27
C THR A 80 6.03 -11.52 17.56
N ARG A 81 6.78 -10.56 16.97
CA ARG A 81 6.46 -9.13 17.05
C ARG A 81 5.08 -8.82 16.48
N CYS A 82 4.77 -9.40 15.31
CA CYS A 82 3.47 -9.25 14.67
C CYS A 82 2.38 -9.98 15.45
N ASP A 83 2.68 -11.15 16.02
CA ASP A 83 1.72 -11.91 16.84
C ASP A 83 1.32 -11.10 18.09
N LYS A 84 2.29 -10.50 18.78
CA LYS A 84 2.05 -9.55 19.90
C LYS A 84 1.20 -8.35 19.48
N CYS A 85 1.53 -7.73 18.35
CA CYS A 85 0.79 -6.59 17.80
C CYS A 85 -0.67 -6.94 17.49
N ILE A 86 -0.93 -8.10 16.88
CA ILE A 86 -2.29 -8.56 16.59
C ILE A 86 -3.04 -8.82 17.89
N PHE A 87 -2.40 -9.51 18.84
CA PHE A 87 -3.02 -9.83 20.13
C PHE A 87 -3.52 -8.57 20.85
N ILE A 88 -2.66 -7.56 21.06
CA ILE A 88 -3.06 -6.38 21.83
C ILE A 88 -4.21 -5.59 21.18
N ARG A 89 -4.27 -5.60 19.85
CA ARG A 89 -5.35 -4.95 19.09
C ARG A 89 -6.67 -5.69 19.23
N LEU A 90 -6.65 -7.01 19.09
CA LEU A 90 -7.85 -7.82 19.27
C LEU A 90 -8.31 -7.83 20.73
N PHE A 91 -7.37 -7.91 21.68
CA PHE A 91 -7.67 -7.89 23.11
C PHE A 91 -8.33 -6.57 23.52
N LYS A 92 -7.78 -5.41 23.12
CA LYS A 92 -8.41 -4.11 23.36
C LYS A 92 -9.76 -3.97 22.66
N THR A 93 -9.93 -4.57 21.48
CA THR A 93 -11.23 -4.61 20.80
C THR A 93 -12.25 -5.43 21.60
N ALA A 94 -11.87 -6.59 22.14
CA ALA A 94 -12.75 -7.40 22.98
C ALA A 94 -13.15 -6.66 24.27
N LEU A 95 -12.20 -6.00 24.94
CA LEU A 95 -12.51 -5.17 26.11
C LEU A 95 -13.47 -4.03 25.77
N LYS A 96 -13.25 -3.34 24.64
CA LYS A 96 -14.16 -2.28 24.18
C LYS A 96 -15.54 -2.84 23.83
N ALA A 97 -15.61 -4.02 23.20
CA ALA A 97 -16.88 -4.69 22.89
C ALA A 97 -17.67 -4.95 24.17
N LYS A 98 -17.03 -5.53 25.20
CA LYS A 98 -17.64 -5.76 26.52
C LYS A 98 -18.17 -4.47 27.16
N GLU A 99 -17.38 -3.40 27.11
CA GLU A 99 -17.76 -2.08 27.66
C GLU A 99 -19.03 -1.50 27.02
N ILE A 100 -19.22 -1.70 25.71
CA ILE A 100 -20.36 -1.16 24.96
C ILE A 100 -21.51 -2.16 24.78
N GLY A 101 -21.48 -3.29 25.50
CA GLY A 101 -22.54 -4.32 25.48
C GLY A 101 -22.53 -5.24 24.25
N GLU A 102 -21.42 -5.32 23.52
CA GLU A 102 -21.24 -6.22 22.38
C GLU A 102 -20.58 -7.53 22.82
N ASN A 103 -21.11 -8.67 22.37
CA ASN A 103 -20.64 -10.00 22.78
C ASN A 103 -19.77 -10.71 21.72
N GLU A 104 -19.59 -10.09 20.56
CA GLU A 104 -18.85 -10.66 19.44
C GLU A 104 -17.88 -9.63 18.84
N ILE A 105 -16.69 -10.10 18.45
CA ILE A 105 -15.73 -9.31 17.66
C ILE A 105 -15.28 -10.04 16.39
N ALA A 106 -14.96 -9.26 15.37
CA ALA A 106 -14.26 -9.70 14.17
C ALA A 106 -13.14 -8.72 13.83
N THR A 107 -12.32 -9.01 12.81
CA THR A 107 -11.20 -8.15 12.45
C THR A 107 -10.96 -8.06 10.95
N THR A 108 -10.72 -6.85 10.44
CA THR A 108 -10.33 -6.62 9.05
C THR A 108 -8.91 -7.13 8.72
N LEU A 109 -8.15 -7.59 9.72
CA LEU A 109 -6.82 -8.15 9.49
C LEU A 109 -6.84 -9.36 8.54
N THR A 110 -7.97 -10.07 8.46
CA THR A 110 -8.19 -11.22 7.57
C THR A 110 -8.41 -10.83 6.10
N SER A 111 -8.52 -9.52 5.79
CA SER A 111 -8.61 -8.97 4.44
C SER A 111 -7.26 -8.91 3.72
N SER A 112 -6.15 -8.82 4.45
CA SER A 112 -4.84 -8.62 3.84
C SER A 112 -4.25 -9.94 3.33
N PRO A 113 -3.79 -10.03 2.06
CA PRO A 113 -3.09 -11.20 1.56
C PRO A 113 -1.68 -11.36 2.15
N ARG A 114 -1.11 -10.30 2.74
CA ARG A 114 0.26 -10.32 3.30
C ARG A 114 0.34 -10.92 4.71
N LYS A 115 -0.80 -10.99 5.41
CA LYS A 115 -0.88 -11.49 6.78
C LYS A 115 -1.22 -12.98 6.79
N ASN A 116 -0.69 -13.68 7.79
CA ASN A 116 -1.02 -15.09 8.01
C ASN A 116 -2.42 -15.20 8.67
N LEU A 117 -3.37 -15.76 7.93
CA LEU A 117 -4.77 -15.86 8.36
C LEU A 117 -4.93 -16.79 9.57
N ASP A 118 -4.27 -17.94 9.54
CA ASP A 118 -4.40 -18.97 10.58
C ASP A 118 -3.83 -18.46 11.90
N LYS A 119 -2.72 -17.70 11.84
CA LYS A 119 -2.18 -16.98 13.01
C LYS A 119 -3.17 -15.95 13.55
N ILE A 120 -3.79 -15.13 12.70
CA ILE A 120 -4.77 -14.13 13.14
C ILE A 120 -5.95 -14.81 13.85
N ASN A 121 -6.51 -15.87 13.26
CA ASN A 121 -7.64 -16.58 13.85
C ASN A 121 -7.26 -17.30 15.14
N LYS A 122 -6.09 -17.92 15.21
CA LYS A 122 -5.57 -18.52 16.44
C LYS A 122 -5.44 -17.49 17.58
N ILE A 123 -4.89 -16.32 17.28
CA ILE A 123 -4.77 -15.22 18.25
C ILE A 123 -6.16 -14.72 18.68
N GLY A 124 -7.10 -14.58 17.74
CA GLY A 124 -8.49 -14.23 18.04
C GLY A 124 -9.15 -15.24 18.98
N LYS A 125 -8.93 -16.54 18.78
CA LYS A 125 -9.40 -17.60 19.68
C LYS A 125 -8.75 -17.56 21.06
N THR A 126 -7.48 -17.16 21.16
CA THR A 126 -6.87 -16.87 22.46
C THR A 126 -7.56 -15.70 23.14
N VAL A 127 -7.80 -14.59 22.43
CA VAL A 127 -8.51 -13.42 23.00
C VAL A 127 -9.92 -13.78 23.47
N GLU A 128 -10.64 -14.61 22.73
CA GLU A 128 -11.96 -15.13 23.14
C GLU A 128 -11.90 -15.86 24.48
N LYS A 129 -10.91 -16.74 24.67
CA LYS A 129 -10.70 -17.45 25.94
C LYS A 129 -10.37 -16.50 27.10
N GLU A 130 -9.51 -15.52 26.87
CA GLU A 130 -9.06 -14.58 27.91
C GLU A 130 -10.13 -13.56 28.33
N THR A 131 -11.04 -13.20 27.42
CA THR A 131 -11.99 -12.09 27.63
C THR A 131 -13.45 -12.53 27.75
N GLY A 132 -13.78 -13.73 27.29
CA GLY A 132 -15.14 -14.23 27.16
C GLY A 132 -15.92 -13.64 25.97
N ILE A 133 -15.33 -12.73 25.19
CA ILE A 133 -15.97 -12.17 23.99
C ILE A 133 -15.73 -13.06 22.78
N LYS A 134 -16.79 -13.52 22.14
CA LYS A 134 -16.72 -14.46 21.02
C LYS A 134 -15.96 -13.85 19.84
N TYR A 135 -14.94 -14.55 19.36
CA TYR A 135 -14.20 -14.17 18.16
C TYR A 135 -14.79 -14.87 16.93
N ILE A 136 -15.26 -14.07 15.98
CA ILE A 136 -15.80 -14.54 14.70
C ILE A 136 -14.64 -14.71 13.72
N GLU A 137 -14.35 -15.96 13.39
CA GLU A 137 -13.40 -16.29 12.34
C GLU A 137 -13.91 -15.84 10.98
N THR A 138 -13.07 -15.11 10.25
CA THR A 138 -13.46 -14.51 8.97
C THR A 138 -12.35 -14.73 7.94
N ARG A 139 -12.71 -14.70 6.66
CA ARG A 139 -11.76 -14.67 5.54
C ARG A 139 -12.27 -13.69 4.49
N PHE A 140 -12.00 -12.40 4.69
CA PHE A 140 -12.47 -11.34 3.79
C PHE A 140 -11.68 -11.22 2.48
N ARG A 141 -10.71 -12.10 2.24
CA ARG A 141 -9.85 -12.13 1.05
C ARG A 141 -10.21 -13.21 0.02
N LYS A 142 -11.47 -13.64 -0.04
CA LYS A 142 -11.96 -14.72 -0.92
C LYS A 142 -13.27 -14.31 -1.61
N GLY A 143 -13.58 -14.96 -2.74
CA GLY A 143 -14.92 -14.89 -3.34
C GLY A 143 -15.19 -13.65 -4.18
N ILE A 144 -16.45 -13.54 -4.61
CA ILE A 144 -16.95 -12.47 -5.48
C ILE A 144 -16.97 -11.13 -4.72
N GLU A 145 -17.20 -11.16 -3.42
CA GLU A 145 -17.20 -10.03 -2.49
C GLU A 145 -15.83 -9.36 -2.43
N TYR A 146 -14.76 -10.15 -2.38
CA TYR A 146 -13.40 -9.62 -2.41
C TYR A 146 -13.09 -8.92 -3.75
N GLN A 147 -13.53 -9.49 -4.88
CA GLN A 147 -13.33 -8.85 -6.19
C GLN A 147 -14.09 -7.54 -6.33
N LYS A 148 -15.34 -7.50 -5.85
CA LYS A 148 -16.14 -6.26 -5.76
C LYS A 148 -15.42 -5.22 -4.90
N ALA A 149 -14.87 -5.62 -3.76
CA ALA A 149 -14.12 -4.74 -2.88
C ALA A 149 -12.82 -4.20 -3.51
N LEU A 150 -12.10 -5.00 -4.30
CA LEU A 150 -10.91 -4.55 -5.03
C LEU A 150 -11.26 -3.51 -6.09
N LYS A 151 -12.37 -3.74 -6.82
CA LYS A 151 -12.89 -2.77 -7.80
C LYS A 151 -13.30 -1.46 -7.11
N TYR A 152 -14.07 -1.55 -6.03
CA TYR A 152 -14.52 -0.41 -5.25
C TYR A 152 -13.34 0.43 -4.71
N ASN A 153 -12.34 -0.21 -4.11
CA ASN A 153 -11.13 0.48 -3.63
C ASN A 153 -10.44 1.31 -4.72
N LYS A 154 -10.43 0.81 -5.96
CA LYS A 154 -9.83 1.51 -7.11
C LYS A 154 -10.72 2.65 -7.59
N GLU A 155 -12.02 2.44 -7.69
CA GLU A 155 -12.98 3.44 -8.17
C GLU A 155 -13.08 4.64 -7.22
N GLU A 156 -13.06 4.38 -5.93
CA GLU A 156 -13.13 5.40 -4.88
C GLU A 156 -11.78 6.05 -4.56
N ASN A 157 -10.70 5.62 -5.24
CA ASN A 157 -9.33 6.07 -4.98
C ASN A 157 -8.95 6.02 -3.48
N ILE A 158 -9.37 4.96 -2.78
CA ILE A 158 -9.09 4.80 -1.35
C ILE A 158 -7.59 4.72 -1.14
N TYR A 159 -7.08 5.52 -0.19
CA TYR A 159 -5.67 5.52 0.15
C TYR A 159 -5.19 4.12 0.51
N ARG A 160 -4.09 3.69 -0.13
CA ARG A 160 -3.44 2.41 0.13
C ARG A 160 -1.99 2.61 0.51
N GLN A 161 -1.72 2.34 1.77
CA GLN A 161 -0.42 2.23 2.39
C GLN A 161 0.48 1.18 1.70
N ASN A 162 1.79 1.43 1.71
CA ASN A 162 2.81 0.51 1.17
C ASN A 162 3.41 -0.44 2.22
N TYR A 163 3.18 -0.20 3.52
CA TYR A 163 3.67 -0.99 4.66
C TYR A 163 2.55 -1.31 5.67
N CYS A 164 2.81 -2.21 6.63
CA CYS A 164 1.78 -2.69 7.58
C CYS A 164 1.24 -1.59 8.51
N GLY A 165 2.08 -0.59 8.82
CA GLY A 165 1.75 0.55 9.66
C GLY A 165 2.77 0.79 10.77
N CYS A 166 3.51 -0.22 11.22
CA CYS A 166 4.54 0.00 12.25
C CYS A 166 5.87 0.52 11.67
N ILE A 167 6.61 1.25 12.50
CA ILE A 167 7.91 1.83 12.14
C ILE A 167 8.91 0.78 11.66
N PHE A 168 8.82 -0.45 12.17
CA PHE A 168 9.72 -1.52 11.74
C PHE A 168 9.40 -2.02 10.32
N SER A 169 8.11 -2.20 10.01
CA SER A 169 7.64 -2.53 8.66
C SER A 169 7.99 -1.42 7.66
N LEU A 170 7.93 -0.16 8.10
CA LEU A 170 8.38 0.99 7.31
C LEU A 170 9.88 0.89 6.99
N ARG A 171 10.73 0.72 8.01
CA ARG A 171 12.18 0.56 7.85
C ARG A 171 12.55 -0.63 6.97
N GLU A 172 11.88 -1.77 7.12
CA GLU A 172 12.06 -2.95 6.27
C GLU A 172 11.72 -2.62 4.81
N THR A 173 10.60 -1.92 4.58
CA THR A 173 10.16 -1.48 3.25
C THR A 173 11.15 -0.52 2.60
N GLU A 174 11.68 0.43 3.37
CA GLU A 174 12.69 1.41 2.92
C GLU A 174 14.01 0.73 2.55
N LYS A 175 14.51 -0.18 3.40
CA LYS A 175 15.72 -0.97 3.11
C LYS A 175 15.59 -1.77 1.82
N LEU A 176 14.44 -2.44 1.62
CA LEU A 176 14.16 -3.17 0.38
C LEU A 176 14.09 -2.24 -0.83
N LYS A 177 13.51 -1.04 -0.68
CA LYS A 177 13.48 -0.04 -1.74
C LYS A 177 14.89 0.41 -2.11
N GLN A 178 15.73 0.76 -1.13
CA GLN A 178 17.12 1.15 -1.35
C GLN A 178 17.94 0.05 -2.02
N LYS A 179 17.80 -1.20 -1.56
CA LYS A 179 18.48 -2.35 -2.19
C LYS A 179 18.10 -2.50 -3.67
N ARG A 180 16.80 -2.40 -4.00
CA ARG A 180 16.32 -2.46 -5.39
C ARG A 180 16.84 -1.30 -6.24
N LEU A 181 16.91 -0.09 -5.68
CA LEU A 181 17.49 1.07 -6.37
C LEU A 181 18.97 0.85 -6.66
N LEU A 182 19.73 0.36 -5.68
CA LEU A 182 21.14 0.04 -5.86
C LEU A 182 21.37 -1.05 -6.92
N GLU A 183 20.55 -2.11 -6.92
CA GLU A 183 20.60 -3.16 -7.94
C GLU A 183 20.28 -2.63 -9.34
N ARG A 184 19.28 -1.75 -9.47
CA ARG A 184 18.94 -1.08 -10.75
C ARG A 184 20.09 -0.17 -11.21
N GLN A 185 20.69 0.60 -10.31
CA GLN A 185 21.83 1.47 -10.63
C GLN A 185 23.02 0.65 -11.12
N LYS A 186 23.37 -0.45 -10.42
CA LYS A 186 24.45 -1.34 -10.86
C LYS A 186 24.20 -1.91 -12.26
N LYS A 187 22.94 -2.20 -12.61
CA LYS A 187 22.57 -2.63 -13.96
C LYS A 187 22.72 -1.51 -14.99
N LEU A 188 22.29 -0.28 -14.68
CA LEU A 188 22.52 0.87 -15.56
C LEU A 188 24.00 1.10 -15.83
N ASN A 189 24.84 1.05 -14.80
CA ASN A 189 26.29 1.20 -14.95
C ASN A 189 26.90 0.13 -15.86
N ARG A 190 26.43 -1.12 -15.77
CA ARG A 190 26.88 -2.22 -16.66
C ARG A 190 26.49 -2.00 -18.12
N LEU A 191 25.43 -1.25 -18.37
CA LEU A 191 24.97 -0.88 -19.71
C LEU A 191 25.64 0.41 -20.23
N GLY A 192 26.48 1.09 -19.43
CA GLY A 192 27.02 2.41 -19.77
C GLY A 192 25.97 3.52 -19.80
N LEU A 193 24.89 3.34 -19.03
CA LEU A 193 23.72 4.22 -18.98
C LEU A 193 23.56 4.88 -17.59
N GLU A 194 24.65 5.03 -16.84
CA GLU A 194 24.67 5.59 -15.48
C GLU A 194 24.20 7.05 -15.42
N LYS A 195 24.30 7.79 -16.52
CA LYS A 195 23.85 9.19 -16.63
C LYS A 195 22.33 9.37 -16.49
N PHE A 196 21.55 8.28 -16.57
CA PHE A 196 20.09 8.35 -16.51
C PHE A 196 19.57 8.17 -15.08
N THR A 197 18.68 9.07 -14.68
CA THR A 197 18.04 9.06 -13.37
C THR A 197 17.04 7.91 -13.23
N LEU A 198 17.01 7.28 -12.05
CA LEU A 198 16.00 6.30 -11.67
C LEU A 198 14.70 6.98 -11.23
N ASP A 199 13.57 6.38 -11.57
CA ASP A 199 12.21 6.80 -11.24
C ASP A 199 11.86 8.26 -11.61
N PRO A 200 12.24 8.78 -12.81
CA PRO A 200 11.96 10.17 -13.15
C PRO A 200 10.46 10.41 -13.40
N GLU A 201 9.98 11.61 -13.07
CA GLU A 201 8.59 12.01 -13.35
C GLU A 201 8.31 12.01 -14.85
N ILE A 202 9.25 12.56 -15.63
CA ILE A 202 9.18 12.68 -17.08
C ILE A 202 10.51 12.19 -17.66
N PHE A 203 10.42 11.34 -18.68
CA PHE A 203 11.57 10.92 -19.47
C PHE A 203 11.34 11.25 -20.95
N ILE A 204 12.22 12.07 -21.52
CA ILE A 204 12.11 12.51 -22.92
C ILE A 204 13.03 11.64 -23.78
N VAL A 205 12.47 11.00 -24.80
CA VAL A 205 13.23 10.25 -25.80
C VAL A 205 13.28 11.05 -27.10
N ASP A 206 14.42 11.70 -27.31
CA ASP A 206 14.79 12.33 -28.57
C ASP A 206 15.64 11.39 -29.43
N LYS A 207 16.16 11.89 -30.55
CA LYS A 207 16.97 11.09 -31.48
C LYS A 207 18.23 10.53 -30.81
N GLU A 208 18.98 11.34 -30.06
CA GLU A 208 20.22 10.89 -29.40
C GLU A 208 19.92 9.81 -28.35
N THR A 209 18.95 10.06 -27.48
CA THR A 209 18.53 9.11 -26.45
C THR A 209 18.00 7.83 -27.09
N PHE A 210 17.24 7.93 -28.18
CA PHE A 210 16.75 6.79 -28.92
C PHE A 210 17.88 5.90 -29.45
N GLU A 211 18.89 6.47 -30.11
CA GLU A 211 20.02 5.67 -30.62
C GLU A 211 20.78 4.96 -29.48
N LEU A 212 20.88 5.59 -28.30
CA LEU A 212 21.52 4.99 -27.12
C LEU A 212 20.75 3.80 -26.56
N ILE A 213 19.41 3.89 -26.47
CA ILE A 213 18.59 2.90 -25.75
C ILE A 213 17.81 1.95 -26.65
N TYR A 214 17.82 2.14 -27.98
CA TYR A 214 16.90 1.43 -28.88
C TYR A 214 16.95 -0.09 -28.76
N LYS A 215 18.17 -0.65 -28.70
CA LYS A 215 18.39 -2.11 -28.61
C LYS A 215 17.83 -2.70 -27.31
N ASP A 216 17.97 -1.97 -26.22
CA ASP A 216 17.60 -2.42 -24.87
C ASP A 216 16.38 -1.68 -24.31
N PHE A 217 15.59 -1.02 -25.17
CA PHE A 217 14.59 -0.03 -24.75
C PHE A 217 13.65 -0.56 -23.66
N CYS A 218 13.11 -1.76 -23.85
CA CYS A 218 12.22 -2.37 -22.86
C CYS A 218 12.92 -2.63 -21.51
N GLU A 219 14.16 -3.14 -21.53
CA GLU A 219 14.93 -3.38 -20.30
C GLU A 219 15.30 -2.07 -19.63
N PHE A 220 15.77 -1.10 -20.40
CA PHE A 220 16.10 0.24 -19.92
C PHE A 220 14.90 0.92 -19.25
N ILE A 221 13.70 0.88 -19.86
CA ILE A 221 12.49 1.45 -19.25
C ILE A 221 12.08 0.68 -17.99
N GLU A 222 12.26 -0.65 -17.94
CA GLU A 222 12.06 -1.41 -16.70
C GLU A 222 13.08 -1.08 -15.61
N LEU A 223 14.28 -0.62 -16.00
CA LEU A 223 15.33 -0.15 -15.11
C LEU A 223 15.10 1.27 -14.62
N ILE A 224 14.73 2.24 -15.45
CA ILE A 224 14.54 3.63 -15.00
C ILE A 224 13.11 3.92 -14.53
N LYS A 225 12.09 3.17 -14.99
CA LYS A 225 10.68 3.28 -14.59
C LYS A 225 10.12 4.71 -14.55
N PRO A 226 10.11 5.42 -15.68
CA PRO A 226 9.66 6.80 -15.73
C PRO A 226 8.14 6.87 -15.62
N LYS A 227 7.59 7.82 -14.83
CA LYS A 227 6.11 7.92 -14.72
C LYS A 227 5.46 8.28 -16.05
N THR A 228 6.08 9.15 -16.83
CA THR A 228 5.64 9.51 -18.17
C THR A 228 6.83 9.53 -19.13
N LEU A 229 6.69 8.90 -20.29
CA LEU A 229 7.61 9.05 -21.42
C LEU A 229 7.04 10.04 -22.43
N ILE A 230 7.87 10.96 -22.89
CA ILE A 230 7.53 11.91 -23.96
C ILE A 230 8.44 11.64 -25.15
N THR A 231 7.87 11.54 -26.34
CA THR A 231 8.66 11.34 -27.57
C THR A 231 7.91 11.85 -28.80
N GLU A 232 8.63 11.95 -29.92
CA GLU A 232 8.06 12.35 -31.20
C GLU A 232 7.40 11.18 -31.94
N LYS A 233 6.48 11.49 -32.86
CA LYS A 233 5.70 10.50 -33.62
C LYS A 233 6.55 9.46 -34.35
N THR A 234 7.68 9.88 -34.91
CA THR A 234 8.65 9.02 -35.63
C THR A 234 9.29 7.99 -34.72
N ILE A 235 9.78 8.40 -33.55
CA ILE A 235 10.39 7.51 -32.57
C ILE A 235 9.33 6.61 -31.94
N ALA A 236 8.16 7.14 -31.58
CA ALA A 236 7.05 6.35 -31.07
C ALA A 236 6.69 5.20 -32.01
N LYS A 237 6.63 5.47 -33.33
CA LYS A 237 6.35 4.43 -34.34
C LYS A 237 7.44 3.34 -34.35
N LYS A 238 8.72 3.70 -34.26
CA LYS A 238 9.84 2.74 -34.20
C LYS A 238 9.82 1.88 -32.93
N LEU A 239 9.41 2.46 -31.81
CA LEU A 239 9.28 1.77 -30.52
C LEU A 239 7.92 1.07 -30.34
N ASN A 240 7.04 1.11 -31.35
CA ASN A 240 5.68 0.58 -31.31
C ASN A 240 4.85 1.13 -30.12
N LEU A 241 4.96 2.43 -29.85
CA LEU A 241 4.26 3.14 -28.79
C LEU A 241 3.06 3.91 -29.35
N LYS A 242 1.97 3.94 -28.59
CA LYS A 242 0.81 4.81 -28.83
C LYS A 242 0.71 5.91 -27.77
N ASN A 243 -0.03 6.97 -28.07
CA ASN A 243 -0.36 7.97 -27.05
C ASN A 243 -1.22 7.33 -25.93
N GLY A 244 -0.94 7.66 -24.67
CA GLY A 244 -1.62 7.08 -23.51
C GLY A 244 -0.90 5.87 -22.88
N TRP A 245 -1.66 4.90 -22.37
CA TRP A 245 -1.09 3.76 -21.65
C TRP A 245 -0.58 2.67 -22.59
N ASN A 246 0.67 2.24 -22.36
CA ASN A 246 1.36 1.19 -23.10
C ASN A 246 1.82 0.10 -22.13
N LYS A 247 1.70 -1.16 -22.53
CA LYS A 247 2.20 -2.31 -21.76
C LYS A 247 3.56 -2.71 -22.30
N LEU A 248 4.61 -2.56 -21.50
CA LEU A 248 5.98 -2.97 -21.82
C LEU A 248 6.38 -4.12 -20.92
N LYS A 249 6.34 -5.36 -21.42
CA LYS A 249 6.59 -6.56 -20.61
C LYS A 249 5.81 -6.51 -19.28
N LYS A 250 6.49 -6.30 -18.14
CA LYS A 250 5.86 -6.23 -16.80
C LYS A 250 5.47 -4.80 -16.40
N TYR A 251 5.98 -3.77 -17.07
CA TYR A 251 5.78 -2.37 -16.75
C TYR A 251 4.64 -1.72 -17.56
N ASN A 252 3.87 -0.81 -16.93
CA ASN A 252 2.86 0.00 -17.63
C ASN A 252 3.43 1.42 -17.76
N LEU A 253 3.58 1.89 -18.99
CA LEU A 253 4.17 3.19 -19.29
C LEU A 253 3.11 4.14 -19.84
N LYS A 254 3.00 5.34 -19.27
CA LYS A 254 2.23 6.43 -19.85
C LYS A 254 3.10 7.16 -20.87
N VAL A 255 2.64 7.26 -22.11
CA VAL A 255 3.36 7.91 -23.22
C VAL A 255 2.58 9.14 -23.67
N LYS A 256 3.29 10.25 -23.86
CA LYS A 256 2.78 11.43 -24.60
C LYS A 256 3.56 11.58 -25.89
N ILE A 257 2.86 11.57 -27.00
CA ILE A 257 3.45 11.84 -28.32
C ILE A 257 3.19 13.29 -28.67
N LEU A 258 4.26 14.07 -28.82
CA LEU A 258 4.20 15.51 -29.09
C LEU A 258 4.97 15.85 -30.37
N ASP A 259 4.78 17.07 -30.87
CA ASP A 259 5.59 17.57 -31.97
C ASP A 259 7.02 17.95 -31.51
N LYS A 260 7.96 18.07 -32.46
CA LYS A 260 9.37 18.40 -32.17
C LYS A 260 9.55 19.74 -31.46
N ASN A 261 8.73 20.73 -31.79
CA ASN A 261 8.84 22.09 -31.25
C ASN A 261 8.33 22.14 -29.80
N GLU A 262 7.26 21.41 -29.49
CA GLU A 262 6.74 21.20 -28.15
C GLU A 262 7.74 20.47 -27.26
N ILE A 263 8.38 19.42 -27.77
CA ILE A 263 9.43 18.71 -27.02
C ILE A 263 10.61 19.63 -26.70
N ARG A 264 11.04 20.45 -27.67
CA ARG A 264 12.11 21.43 -27.46
C ARG A 264 11.74 22.48 -26.41
N ARG A 265 10.50 22.97 -26.42
CA ARG A 265 9.97 23.88 -25.40
C ARG A 265 9.88 23.21 -24.02
N LEU A 266 9.43 21.96 -23.97
CA LEU A 266 9.39 21.20 -22.72
C LEU A 266 10.79 21.03 -22.15
N ARG A 267 11.81 20.77 -22.97
CA ARG A 267 13.20 20.77 -22.50
C ARG A 267 13.58 22.11 -21.89
N SER A 268 13.30 23.25 -22.52
CA SER A 268 13.61 24.55 -21.89
C SER A 268 12.90 24.83 -20.56
N VAL A 269 11.83 24.08 -20.22
CA VAL A 269 11.08 24.20 -18.96
C VAL A 269 11.44 23.09 -17.96
N VAL A 270 11.83 21.92 -18.46
CA VAL A 270 12.14 20.70 -17.67
C VAL A 270 13.65 20.55 -17.44
N ASP A 271 14.49 21.29 -18.17
CA ASP A 271 15.94 21.21 -18.10
C ASP A 271 16.53 22.27 -17.15
N VAL A 272 17.40 21.79 -16.26
CA VAL A 272 18.40 22.52 -15.45
C VAL A 272 17.92 23.36 -14.26
N ARG A 273 17.25 22.73 -13.28
CA ARG A 273 17.58 23.00 -11.86
C ARG A 273 17.79 21.70 -11.12
N SER A 274 19.05 21.23 -11.12
CA SER A 274 19.72 20.34 -10.15
C SER A 274 19.12 18.92 -9.95
N PHE A 275 19.82 17.80 -10.06
CA PHE A 275 21.22 17.41 -9.80
C PHE A 275 21.63 16.25 -10.73
#